data_AF-A0A3M2GVL6-F1
#
_entry.id   AF-A0A3M2GVL6-F1
#
_cell.length_a   1.000
_cell.length_b   1.000
_cell.length_c   1.000
_cell.angle_alpha   90.00
_cell.angle_beta   90.00
_cell.angle_gamma   90.00
#
_symmetry.space_group_name_H-M   'P 1'
#
loop_
_entity.id
_entity.type
_entity.pdbx_description
1 polymer ?
#
loop_
_entity_poly.entity_id
_entity_poly.type
_entity_poly.pdbx_seq_one_letter_code
_entity_poly.pdbx_strand_id
1 'polypeptide(L)'
;MRRLVAPDPTRRDLLERLALGATALSVAPVTYALRPVTATAAIVGPDQCPRGSNCTDGYTDFCCALSSWGRNLCPPGTVVAGWWKADGSGFCDIDGPRPRYYLDCNHVCDPGCDCGPGGICDEGCTAADCACLNDDCNNRQIDCVRFRYGQCNQDIPCVGPIRCRIVTCVPPWVWDPSCTTAVATDNGTRFHDRACLHEGFTDVAPDAWYTGAVLWMAERGITTGFDDDLFGPTEPATRAQLVTFLWRYAGRPEPAEPAPFDDVDPGRYHARAVAWAAESGLTTGVGDGLFAPDRSAGRAEVVAMLHRWVGSPPAPPGSAVFDDVEVGSWYDTAVGWAAEVGLTTGVAPRVFGPTLVVTRAEVAVFLHRFDTAGLSPAGAAP
;
A
#
# COMPACT_ATOMS: atom_id res chain seq x y z
N MET A 1 -10.75 14.86 -38.11
CA MET A 1 -10.50 14.64 -36.68
C MET A 1 -11.28 15.64 -35.85
N ARG A 2 -12.54 15.32 -35.48
CA ARG A 2 -13.28 16.08 -34.45
C ARG A 2 -13.13 15.30 -33.15
N ARG A 3 -12.45 15.87 -32.16
CA ARG A 3 -12.52 15.36 -30.78
C ARG A 3 -14.00 15.45 -30.37
N LEU A 4 -14.61 14.32 -30.02
CA LEU A 4 -15.88 14.30 -29.32
C LEU A 4 -15.62 14.89 -27.93
N VAL A 5 -15.80 16.21 -27.80
CA VAL A 5 -15.96 16.84 -26.49
C VAL A 5 -17.27 16.27 -25.94
N ALA A 6 -17.23 15.64 -24.77
CA ALA A 6 -18.43 15.19 -24.09
C ALA A 6 -19.41 16.38 -23.96
N PRO A 7 -20.71 16.21 -24.23
CA PRO A 7 -21.66 17.30 -24.10
C PRO A 7 -21.64 17.87 -22.68
N ASP A 8 -21.74 19.20 -22.56
CA ASP A 8 -21.86 19.87 -21.27
C ASP A 8 -23.03 19.26 -20.47
N PRO A 9 -22.83 18.96 -19.17
CA PRO A 9 -23.87 18.34 -18.36
C PRO A 9 -25.10 19.24 -18.32
N THR A 10 -26.25 18.67 -18.69
CA THR A 10 -27.51 19.40 -18.68
C THR A 10 -27.93 19.71 -17.23
N ARG A 11 -28.82 20.70 -17.04
CA ARG A 11 -29.43 20.95 -15.72
C ARG A 11 -30.08 19.70 -15.12
N ARG A 12 -30.60 18.81 -15.97
CA ARG A 12 -31.18 17.54 -15.57
C ARG A 12 -30.12 16.58 -15.03
N ASP A 13 -29.00 16.45 -15.72
CA ASP A 13 -27.86 15.62 -15.28
C ASP A 13 -27.31 16.10 -13.93
N LEU A 14 -27.22 17.42 -13.73
CA LEU A 14 -26.81 18.00 -12.45
C LEU A 14 -27.79 17.67 -11.30
N LEU A 15 -29.10 17.77 -11.55
CA LEU A 15 -30.12 17.45 -10.55
C LEU A 15 -30.15 15.96 -10.21
N GLU A 16 -29.98 15.09 -11.21
CA GLU A 16 -29.91 13.64 -11.01
C GLU A 16 -28.67 13.26 -10.17
N ARG A 17 -27.50 13.85 -10.44
CA ARG A 17 -26.28 13.64 -9.64
C ARG A 17 -26.41 14.13 -8.21
N LEU A 18 -27.02 15.30 -7.99
CA LEU A 18 -27.28 15.84 -6.64
C LEU A 18 -28.25 14.96 -5.86
N ALA A 19 -29.32 14.49 -6.51
CA ALA A 19 -30.29 13.59 -5.90
C ALA A 19 -29.65 12.26 -5.47
N LEU A 20 -28.80 11.68 -6.34
CA LEU A 20 -28.01 10.48 -6.01
C LEU A 20 -27.09 10.73 -4.80
N GLY A 21 -26.30 11.81 -4.80
CA GLY A 21 -25.42 12.12 -3.67
C GLY A 21 -26.17 12.32 -2.34
N ALA A 22 -27.30 13.03 -2.35
CA ALA A 22 -28.13 13.23 -1.17
C ALA A 22 -28.79 11.93 -0.68
N THR A 23 -29.17 11.04 -1.61
CA THR A 23 -29.72 9.72 -1.28
C THR A 23 -28.64 8.83 -0.64
N ALA A 24 -27.41 8.86 -1.16
CA ALA A 24 -26.29 8.12 -0.58
C ALA A 24 -25.98 8.58 0.84
N LEU A 25 -25.94 9.89 1.07
CA LEU A 25 -25.69 10.46 2.40
C LEU A 25 -26.82 10.17 3.40
N SER A 26 -28.06 9.98 2.94
CA SER A 26 -29.18 9.67 3.82
C SER A 26 -29.33 8.18 4.12
N VAL A 27 -29.03 7.30 3.16
CA VAL A 27 -29.20 5.85 3.30
C VAL A 27 -27.95 5.16 3.85
N ALA A 28 -26.75 5.66 3.52
CA ALA A 28 -25.46 5.10 3.92
C ALA A 28 -24.44 6.20 4.32
N PRO A 29 -24.76 7.07 5.30
CA PRO A 29 -23.95 8.26 5.64
C PRO A 29 -22.50 7.93 5.99
N VAL A 30 -22.28 6.91 6.83
CA VAL A 30 -20.94 6.56 7.33
C VAL A 30 -20.08 5.97 6.21
N THR A 31 -20.63 5.03 5.44
CA THR A 31 -19.92 4.39 4.32
C THR A 31 -19.56 5.42 3.24
N TYR A 32 -20.53 6.26 2.84
CA TYR A 32 -20.30 7.27 1.81
C TYR A 32 -19.32 8.37 2.26
N ALA A 33 -19.25 8.68 3.56
CA ALA A 33 -18.32 9.67 4.10
C ALA A 33 -16.90 9.13 4.34
N LEU A 34 -16.75 7.85 4.69
CA LEU A 34 -15.48 7.29 5.15
C LEU A 34 -14.80 6.37 4.13
N ARG A 35 -15.48 5.97 3.05
CA ARG A 35 -14.92 5.09 2.02
C ARG A 35 -14.96 5.76 0.63
N PRO A 36 -14.00 5.47 -0.26
CA PRO A 36 -13.96 6.04 -1.60
C PRO A 36 -14.97 5.34 -2.55
N VAL A 37 -16.27 5.40 -2.25
CA VAL A 37 -17.33 4.73 -3.02
C VAL A 37 -18.19 5.72 -3.81
N THR A 38 -18.77 5.29 -4.93
CA THR A 38 -19.71 6.13 -5.69
C THR A 38 -21.05 6.25 -4.97
N ALA A 39 -21.79 7.34 -5.19
CA ALA A 39 -23.12 7.52 -4.60
C ALA A 39 -24.08 6.38 -4.97
N THR A 40 -24.03 5.92 -6.23
CA THR A 40 -24.84 4.78 -6.67
C THR A 40 -24.45 3.48 -5.97
N ALA A 41 -23.16 3.20 -5.80
CA ALA A 41 -22.70 2.02 -5.07
C ALA A 41 -23.18 2.04 -3.61
N ALA A 42 -23.12 3.20 -2.95
CA ALA A 42 -23.60 3.36 -1.58
C ALA A 42 -25.13 3.15 -1.41
N ILE A 43 -25.92 3.24 -2.50
CA ILE A 43 -27.39 3.10 -2.48
C ILE A 43 -27.84 1.74 -3.05
N VAL A 44 -27.17 1.25 -4.09
CA VAL A 44 -27.55 0.11 -4.91
C VAL A 44 -26.47 -0.95 -4.80
N GLY A 45 -26.86 -2.11 -4.27
CA GLY A 45 -26.07 -3.34 -4.29
C GLY A 45 -26.96 -4.51 -4.71
N PRO A 46 -26.39 -5.70 -4.96
CA PRO A 46 -27.18 -6.90 -5.20
C PRO A 46 -28.21 -7.08 -4.08
N ASP A 47 -29.43 -7.53 -4.42
CA ASP A 47 -30.51 -7.78 -3.44
C ASP A 47 -30.12 -8.75 -2.30
N GLN A 48 -28.99 -9.44 -2.48
CA GLN A 48 -28.42 -10.44 -1.58
C GLN A 48 -27.30 -9.91 -0.66
N CYS A 49 -26.93 -8.62 -0.73
CA CYS A 49 -25.85 -8.06 0.08
C CYS A 49 -26.34 -7.39 1.38
N PRO A 50 -25.81 -7.75 2.57
CA PRO A 50 -26.04 -7.01 3.80
C PRO A 50 -25.62 -5.54 3.64
N ARG A 51 -26.44 -4.62 4.16
CA ARG A 51 -26.15 -3.18 4.12
C ARG A 51 -24.85 -2.87 4.88
N GLY A 52 -23.93 -2.14 4.26
CA GLY A 52 -22.63 -1.77 4.84
C GLY A 52 -21.51 -2.80 4.61
N SER A 53 -21.77 -3.86 3.84
CA SER A 53 -20.76 -4.85 3.44
C SER A 53 -19.91 -4.38 2.26
N ASN A 54 -18.72 -4.96 2.08
CA ASN A 54 -17.80 -4.58 0.99
C ASN A 54 -18.36 -4.89 -0.41
N CYS A 55 -19.36 -5.78 -0.51
CA CYS A 55 -20.12 -6.01 -1.73
C CYS A 55 -20.80 -4.72 -2.25
N THR A 56 -21.25 -3.84 -1.35
CA THR A 56 -21.94 -2.58 -1.70
C THR A 56 -20.99 -1.44 -2.05
N ASP A 57 -19.67 -1.64 -1.98
CA ASP A 57 -18.70 -0.60 -2.33
C ASP A 57 -18.59 -0.39 -3.87
N GLY A 58 -19.27 -1.22 -4.66
CA GLY A 58 -19.39 -1.10 -6.12
C GLY A 58 -18.19 -1.63 -6.90
N TYR A 59 -17.16 -2.13 -6.20
CA TYR A 59 -15.97 -2.68 -6.82
C TYR A 59 -16.15 -4.12 -7.26
N THR A 60 -15.62 -4.46 -8.44
CA THR A 60 -15.54 -5.84 -8.92
C THR A 60 -14.39 -6.60 -8.23
N ASP A 61 -14.58 -7.87 -7.90
CA ASP A 61 -13.54 -8.72 -7.30
C ASP A 61 -12.36 -9.04 -8.24
N PHE A 62 -11.27 -9.61 -7.69
CA PHE A 62 -10.12 -10.08 -8.45
C PHE A 62 -10.22 -11.53 -8.86
N CYS A 63 -9.69 -11.84 -10.03
CA CYS A 63 -9.80 -13.18 -10.62
C CYS A 63 -9.06 -14.26 -9.81
N CYS A 64 -8.04 -13.89 -9.03
CA CYS A 64 -7.35 -14.83 -8.13
C CYS A 64 -8.26 -15.38 -7.02
N ALA A 65 -9.31 -14.66 -6.63
CA ALA A 65 -10.28 -15.14 -5.66
C ALA A 65 -11.35 -16.07 -6.28
N LEU A 66 -11.53 -16.01 -7.62
CA LEU A 66 -12.49 -16.84 -8.35
C LEU A 66 -11.91 -18.18 -8.78
N SER A 67 -10.69 -18.15 -9.30
CA SER A 67 -10.03 -19.37 -9.74
C SER A 67 -9.54 -20.07 -8.49
N SER A 68 -10.14 -21.21 -8.14
CA SER A 68 -9.70 -22.09 -7.03
C SER A 68 -8.21 -22.48 -7.07
N TRP A 69 -7.51 -22.11 -8.14
CA TRP A 69 -6.08 -22.26 -8.39
C TRP A 69 -5.24 -21.03 -7.98
N GLY A 70 -5.85 -19.96 -7.45
CA GLY A 70 -5.16 -18.75 -6.97
C GLY A 70 -4.50 -17.91 -8.06
N ARG A 71 -4.86 -18.10 -9.33
CA ARG A 71 -4.20 -17.43 -10.46
C ARG A 71 -4.88 -16.09 -10.75
N ASN A 72 -4.09 -15.02 -10.85
CA ASN A 72 -4.57 -13.70 -11.26
C ASN A 72 -4.69 -13.60 -12.79
N LEU A 73 -5.59 -14.38 -13.37
CA LEU A 73 -5.84 -14.46 -14.82
C LEU A 73 -7.33 -14.49 -15.10
N CYS A 74 -7.73 -13.98 -16.26
CA CYS A 74 -9.13 -14.04 -16.68
C CYS A 74 -9.62 -15.50 -16.73
N PRO A 75 -10.79 -15.80 -16.16
CA PRO A 75 -11.36 -17.14 -16.21
C PRO A 75 -11.77 -17.52 -17.64
N PRO A 76 -11.85 -18.83 -17.96
CA PRO A 76 -12.35 -19.29 -19.26
C PRO A 76 -13.73 -18.70 -19.59
N GLY A 77 -13.94 -18.36 -20.87
CA GLY A 77 -15.20 -17.75 -21.32
C GLY A 77 -15.30 -16.23 -21.10
N THR A 78 -14.25 -15.60 -20.56
CA THR A 78 -14.14 -14.14 -20.45
C THR A 78 -13.06 -13.59 -21.36
N VAL A 79 -13.14 -12.30 -21.66
CA VAL A 79 -12.18 -11.55 -22.48
C VAL A 79 -11.75 -10.28 -21.74
N VAL A 80 -10.49 -9.86 -21.94
CA VAL A 80 -10.03 -8.58 -21.42
C VAL A 80 -10.64 -7.46 -22.26
N ALA A 81 -11.75 -6.87 -21.83
CA ALA A 81 -12.46 -5.90 -22.66
C ALA A 81 -12.09 -4.44 -22.38
N GLY A 82 -11.15 -4.22 -21.44
CA GLY A 82 -10.83 -2.88 -21.00
C GLY A 82 -9.79 -2.86 -19.89
N TRP A 83 -9.19 -1.69 -19.68
CA TRP A 83 -8.28 -1.45 -18.58
C TRP A 83 -8.24 0.02 -18.18
N TRP A 84 -7.71 0.26 -16.99
CA TRP A 84 -7.46 1.59 -16.48
C TRP A 84 -6.25 1.59 -15.53
N LYS A 85 -5.67 2.77 -15.32
CA LYS A 85 -4.41 2.97 -14.60
C LYS A 85 -4.65 3.56 -13.21
N ALA A 86 -3.93 3.10 -12.19
CA ALA A 86 -3.78 3.81 -10.93
C ALA A 86 -2.30 4.15 -10.70
N ASP A 87 -2.01 5.43 -10.49
CA ASP A 87 -0.67 5.92 -10.14
C ASP A 87 -0.47 5.87 -8.62
N GLY A 88 0.80 5.71 -8.19
CA GLY A 88 1.19 5.83 -6.78
C GLY A 88 0.52 4.81 -5.87
N SER A 89 0.37 3.57 -6.34
CA SER A 89 -0.26 2.50 -5.56
C SER A 89 0.69 1.78 -4.60
N GLY A 90 2.01 2.01 -4.68
CA GLY A 90 3.02 1.22 -3.95
C GLY A 90 3.22 -0.19 -4.52
N PHE A 91 2.13 -0.86 -4.92
CA PHE A 91 2.13 -2.24 -5.44
C PHE A 91 3.09 -2.51 -6.60
N CYS A 92 3.35 -1.53 -7.47
CA CYS A 92 4.21 -1.70 -8.64
C CYS A 92 5.59 -1.04 -8.51
N ASP A 93 5.91 -0.50 -7.33
CA ASP A 93 7.07 0.37 -7.10
C ASP A 93 8.36 -0.43 -6.79
N ILE A 94 8.56 -1.55 -7.47
CA ILE A 94 9.71 -2.46 -7.27
C ILE A 94 11.03 -1.78 -7.67
N ASP A 95 11.06 -1.08 -8.81
CA ASP A 95 12.25 -0.38 -9.36
C ASP A 95 12.01 1.13 -9.51
N GLY A 96 11.18 1.67 -8.62
CA GLY A 96 10.73 3.06 -8.65
C GLY A 96 9.25 3.21 -9.01
N PRO A 97 8.71 4.43 -8.91
CA PRO A 97 7.27 4.68 -8.99
C PRO A 97 6.69 4.23 -10.33
N ARG A 98 5.81 3.23 -10.30
CA ARG A 98 5.11 2.75 -11.50
C ARG A 98 3.63 2.61 -11.21
N PRO A 99 2.78 2.94 -12.20
CA PRO A 99 1.38 2.66 -12.06
C PRO A 99 1.10 1.16 -12.02
N ARG A 100 0.04 0.79 -11.32
CA ARG A 100 -0.63 -0.48 -11.54
C ARG A 100 -1.74 -0.31 -12.57
N TYR A 101 -2.00 -1.36 -13.33
CA TYR A 101 -3.08 -1.42 -14.31
C TYR A 101 -4.09 -2.47 -13.88
N TYR A 102 -5.35 -2.06 -13.84
CA TYR A 102 -6.49 -2.95 -13.65
C TYR A 102 -7.03 -3.31 -15.02
N LEU A 103 -7.14 -4.60 -15.31
CA LEU A 103 -7.82 -5.06 -16.52
C LEU A 103 -9.08 -5.80 -16.15
N ASP A 104 -10.15 -5.49 -16.87
CA ASP A 104 -11.48 -6.03 -16.66
C ASP A 104 -11.66 -7.28 -17.53
N CYS A 105 -11.92 -8.42 -16.88
CA CYS A 105 -12.30 -9.65 -17.56
C CYS A 105 -13.82 -9.67 -17.70
N ASN A 106 -14.33 -9.38 -18.89
CA ASN A 106 -15.75 -9.32 -19.19
C ASN A 106 -16.25 -10.64 -19.75
N HIS A 107 -17.50 -10.97 -19.46
CA HIS A 107 -18.20 -12.02 -20.20
C HIS A 107 -18.32 -11.67 -21.67
N VAL A 108 -18.53 -12.69 -22.50
CA VAL A 108 -18.99 -12.51 -23.89
C VAL A 108 -20.52 -12.64 -23.90
N CYS A 109 -21.21 -11.92 -24.78
CA CYS A 109 -22.67 -12.05 -24.90
C CYS A 109 -23.06 -13.47 -25.32
N ASP A 110 -24.20 -13.95 -24.82
CA ASP A 110 -24.74 -15.25 -25.21
C ASP A 110 -25.13 -15.25 -26.70
N PRO A 111 -25.01 -16.40 -27.40
CA PRO A 111 -25.37 -16.49 -28.82
C PRO A 111 -26.81 -16.04 -29.10
N GLY A 112 -26.99 -15.19 -30.11
CA GLY A 112 -28.30 -14.67 -30.51
C GLY A 112 -28.76 -13.43 -29.76
N CYS A 113 -27.93 -12.89 -28.87
CA CYS A 113 -28.21 -11.63 -28.19
C CYS A 113 -27.75 -10.41 -29.00
N ASP A 114 -28.52 -9.33 -28.93
CA ASP A 114 -28.18 -8.05 -29.52
C ASP A 114 -27.20 -7.27 -28.65
N CYS A 115 -26.49 -6.34 -29.28
CA CYS A 115 -25.60 -5.43 -28.56
C CYS A 115 -26.31 -4.14 -28.19
N GLY A 116 -26.42 -3.89 -26.90
CA GLY A 116 -26.99 -2.69 -26.35
C GLY A 116 -26.11 -1.45 -26.57
N PRO A 117 -26.61 -0.27 -26.15
CA PRO A 117 -25.89 0.99 -26.25
C PRO A 117 -24.51 0.93 -25.57
N GLY A 118 -23.47 1.43 -26.23
CA GLY A 118 -22.11 1.49 -25.67
C GLY A 118 -21.30 0.20 -25.80
N GLY A 119 -21.77 -0.80 -26.56
CA GLY A 119 -21.02 -2.03 -26.80
C GLY A 119 -21.11 -3.03 -25.65
N ILE A 120 -22.24 -3.02 -24.94
CA ILE A 120 -22.51 -3.86 -23.76
C ILE A 120 -23.74 -4.71 -24.05
N CYS A 121 -23.72 -5.99 -23.69
CA CYS A 121 -24.89 -6.87 -23.86
C CYS A 121 -26.10 -6.33 -23.07
N ASP A 122 -27.31 -6.54 -23.58
CA ASP A 122 -28.53 -6.20 -22.85
C ASP A 122 -28.68 -7.01 -21.54
N GLU A 123 -29.56 -6.57 -20.64
CA GLU A 123 -29.86 -7.34 -19.42
C GLU A 123 -30.50 -8.69 -19.78
N GLY A 124 -30.04 -9.76 -19.13
CA GLY A 124 -30.44 -11.14 -19.46
C GLY A 124 -29.76 -11.76 -20.69
N CYS A 125 -28.90 -11.01 -21.39
CA CYS A 125 -28.11 -11.50 -22.53
C CYS A 125 -26.75 -12.09 -22.16
N THR A 126 -26.61 -12.48 -20.89
CA THR A 126 -25.47 -13.19 -20.33
C THR A 126 -26.00 -14.11 -19.24
N ALA A 127 -25.50 -15.33 -19.15
CA ALA A 127 -25.73 -16.23 -18.01
C ALA A 127 -25.15 -15.72 -16.67
N ALA A 128 -24.60 -14.50 -16.67
CA ALA A 128 -23.98 -13.83 -15.55
C ALA A 128 -25.03 -13.05 -14.74
N ASP A 129 -25.25 -13.48 -13.50
CA ASP A 129 -26.13 -12.82 -12.55
C ASP A 129 -25.30 -12.06 -11.51
N CYS A 130 -25.66 -10.80 -11.30
CA CYS A 130 -25.02 -9.95 -10.30
C CYS A 130 -25.14 -10.58 -8.89
N ALA A 131 -24.00 -10.90 -8.27
CA ALA A 131 -23.96 -11.64 -7.01
C ALA A 131 -22.69 -11.32 -6.18
N CYS A 132 -22.68 -11.77 -4.92
CA CYS A 132 -21.49 -11.80 -4.08
C CYS A 132 -20.57 -12.95 -4.49
N LEU A 133 -19.27 -12.76 -4.33
CA LEU A 133 -18.36 -13.89 -4.44
C LEU A 133 -18.51 -14.83 -3.24
N ASN A 134 -18.79 -16.11 -3.51
CA ASN A 134 -18.91 -17.19 -2.51
C ASN A 134 -20.01 -16.97 -1.46
N ASP A 135 -21.08 -16.27 -1.82
CA ASP A 135 -22.23 -15.96 -0.94
C ASP A 135 -21.83 -15.26 0.38
N ASP A 136 -20.62 -14.68 0.46
CA ASP A 136 -20.09 -13.98 1.62
C ASP A 136 -19.71 -12.55 1.24
N CYS A 137 -20.30 -11.59 1.95
CA CYS A 137 -20.21 -10.18 1.64
C CYS A 137 -18.99 -9.47 2.23
N ASN A 138 -17.93 -10.21 2.52
CA ASN A 138 -16.57 -9.68 2.53
C ASN A 138 -15.74 -10.14 1.33
N ASN A 139 -16.40 -10.65 0.29
CA ASN A 139 -15.81 -10.65 -1.04
C ASN A 139 -16.72 -9.97 -2.07
N ARG A 140 -16.09 -9.03 -2.79
CA ARG A 140 -16.65 -8.00 -3.65
C ARG A 140 -17.62 -8.58 -4.69
N GLN A 141 -18.43 -7.71 -5.28
CA GLN A 141 -19.41 -8.15 -6.27
C GLN A 141 -18.76 -8.68 -7.56
N ILE A 142 -19.43 -9.63 -8.19
CA ILE A 142 -19.10 -10.16 -9.52
C ILE A 142 -20.31 -9.97 -10.43
N ASP A 143 -20.09 -9.80 -11.72
CA ASP A 143 -21.13 -9.75 -12.76
C ASP A 143 -22.13 -8.58 -12.67
N CYS A 144 -21.90 -7.65 -11.74
CA CYS A 144 -22.76 -6.49 -11.53
C CYS A 144 -22.35 -5.27 -12.37
N VAL A 145 -21.05 -5.10 -12.61
CA VAL A 145 -20.53 -3.88 -13.26
C VAL A 145 -20.57 -4.07 -14.77
N ARG A 146 -21.51 -3.39 -15.43
CA ARG A 146 -21.66 -3.33 -16.88
C ARG A 146 -20.95 -2.09 -17.41
N PHE A 147 -19.66 -2.24 -17.67
CA PHE A 147 -18.82 -1.16 -18.19
C PHE A 147 -17.70 -1.72 -19.06
N ARG A 148 -17.27 -0.93 -20.04
CA ARG A 148 -16.16 -1.26 -20.93
C ARG A 148 -15.26 -0.04 -21.13
N TYR A 149 -14.02 -0.17 -20.71
CA TYR A 149 -12.96 0.75 -21.13
C TYR A 149 -12.65 0.48 -22.61
N GLY A 150 -12.81 1.48 -23.48
CA GLY A 150 -12.50 1.42 -24.92
C GLY A 150 -11.01 1.28 -25.27
N GLN A 151 -10.21 0.56 -24.47
CA GLN A 151 -8.75 0.54 -24.59
C GLN A 151 -8.12 -0.82 -24.88
N CYS A 152 -8.85 -1.94 -24.86
CA CYS A 152 -8.38 -3.25 -25.31
C CYS A 152 -9.48 -4.00 -26.08
N ASN A 153 -9.09 -4.92 -26.97
CA ASN A 153 -9.99 -5.81 -27.72
C ASN A 153 -11.16 -5.07 -28.40
N GLN A 154 -10.86 -3.93 -29.04
CA GLN A 154 -11.88 -3.05 -29.67
C GLN A 154 -12.56 -3.68 -30.89
N ASP A 155 -11.97 -4.74 -31.43
CA ASP A 155 -12.53 -5.59 -32.47
C ASP A 155 -13.73 -6.42 -31.98
N ILE A 156 -13.85 -6.66 -30.67
CA ILE A 156 -15.02 -7.28 -30.07
C ILE A 156 -16.13 -6.22 -29.99
N PRO A 157 -17.25 -6.36 -30.71
CA PRO A 157 -18.26 -5.29 -30.77
C PRO A 157 -19.08 -5.20 -29.47
N CYS A 158 -19.23 -6.31 -28.75
CA CYS A 158 -20.09 -6.38 -27.58
C CYS A 158 -19.52 -7.26 -26.47
N VAL A 159 -19.62 -6.79 -25.23
CA VAL A 159 -19.16 -7.53 -24.04
C VAL A 159 -20.17 -7.46 -22.91
N GLY A 160 -20.18 -8.49 -22.07
CA GLY A 160 -21.04 -8.61 -20.91
C GLY A 160 -20.50 -7.83 -19.70
N PRO A 161 -21.09 -8.06 -18.51
CA PRO A 161 -20.58 -7.47 -17.29
C PRO A 161 -19.17 -7.97 -16.96
N ILE A 162 -18.47 -7.21 -16.12
CA ILE A 162 -17.15 -7.56 -15.62
C ILE A 162 -17.29 -8.70 -14.61
N ARG A 163 -16.67 -9.85 -14.91
CA ARG A 163 -16.62 -11.01 -14.02
C ARG A 163 -15.64 -10.80 -12.89
N CYS A 164 -14.45 -10.32 -13.21
CA CYS A 164 -13.39 -10.01 -12.26
C CYS A 164 -12.33 -9.10 -12.88
N ARG A 165 -11.42 -8.63 -12.04
CA ARG A 165 -10.27 -7.82 -12.43
C ARG A 165 -8.97 -8.60 -12.27
N ILE A 166 -8.02 -8.32 -13.15
CA ILE A 166 -6.62 -8.68 -12.98
C ILE A 166 -5.79 -7.41 -12.77
N VAL A 167 -4.62 -7.58 -12.15
CA VAL A 167 -3.68 -6.50 -11.85
C VAL A 167 -2.34 -6.84 -12.47
N THR A 168 -1.72 -5.84 -13.07
CA THR A 168 -0.36 -5.95 -13.59
C THR A 168 0.40 -4.64 -13.41
N CYS A 169 1.72 -4.77 -13.29
CA CYS A 169 2.67 -3.65 -13.32
C CYS A 169 3.22 -3.40 -14.73
N VAL A 170 2.82 -4.22 -15.71
CA VAL A 170 3.21 -4.08 -17.12
C VAL A 170 2.05 -3.46 -17.88
N PRO A 171 2.27 -2.37 -18.64
CA PRO A 171 1.20 -1.74 -19.39
C PRO A 171 0.46 -2.72 -20.33
N PRO A 172 -0.90 -2.73 -20.35
CA PRO A 172 -1.73 -3.62 -21.17
C PRO A 172 -1.31 -3.73 -22.64
N TRP A 173 -0.97 -2.59 -23.25
CA TRP A 173 -0.58 -2.51 -24.66
C TRP A 173 0.79 -3.09 -24.99
N VAL A 174 1.58 -3.51 -24.00
CA VAL A 174 2.87 -4.19 -24.24
C VAL A 174 2.66 -5.66 -24.61
N TRP A 175 1.62 -6.30 -24.06
CA TRP A 175 1.37 -7.72 -24.22
C TRP A 175 0.17 -8.02 -25.11
N ASP A 176 -0.74 -7.06 -25.30
CA ASP A 176 -1.83 -7.14 -26.26
C ASP A 176 -1.77 -5.96 -27.25
N PRO A 177 -1.42 -6.21 -28.53
CA PRO A 177 -1.29 -5.15 -29.54
C PRO A 177 -2.64 -4.56 -29.99
N SER A 178 -3.78 -5.16 -29.62
CA SER A 178 -5.11 -4.58 -29.86
C SER A 178 -5.40 -3.41 -28.93
N CYS A 179 -4.63 -3.28 -27.85
CA CYS A 179 -4.84 -2.24 -26.87
C CYS A 179 -4.23 -0.90 -27.30
N THR A 180 -4.96 0.18 -27.02
CA THR A 180 -4.46 1.55 -27.22
C THR A 180 -3.46 1.93 -26.14
N THR A 181 -2.57 2.88 -26.46
CA THR A 181 -1.67 3.53 -25.51
C THR A 181 -2.33 4.70 -24.77
N ALA A 182 -3.58 5.05 -25.12
CA ALA A 182 -4.34 6.08 -24.42
C ALA A 182 -4.71 5.61 -23.00
N VAL A 183 -4.41 6.45 -22.01
CA VAL A 183 -4.55 6.10 -20.58
C VAL A 183 -5.75 6.82 -19.97
N ALA A 184 -6.60 6.06 -19.28
CA ALA A 184 -7.56 6.57 -18.30
C ALA A 184 -7.03 6.26 -16.89
N THR A 185 -7.01 7.25 -16.00
CA THR A 185 -6.49 7.12 -14.63
C THR A 185 -7.61 7.22 -13.60
N ASP A 186 -7.67 6.30 -12.64
CA ASP A 186 -8.57 6.37 -11.47
C ASP A 186 -7.81 6.05 -10.16
N ASN A 187 -7.17 7.06 -9.59
CA ASN A 187 -6.42 6.86 -8.35
C ASN A 187 -7.30 6.50 -7.12
N GLY A 188 -8.63 6.54 -7.25
CA GLY A 188 -9.55 6.12 -6.20
C GLY A 188 -9.45 4.65 -5.84
N THR A 189 -9.07 3.79 -6.79
CA THR A 189 -8.85 2.36 -6.52
C THR A 189 -7.37 1.97 -6.44
N ARG A 190 -6.46 2.93 -6.23
CA ARG A 190 -5.02 2.62 -6.12
C ARG A 190 -4.68 1.54 -5.08
N PHE A 191 -5.43 1.49 -3.97
CA PHE A 191 -5.30 0.51 -2.88
C PHE A 191 -6.37 -0.58 -2.92
N HIS A 192 -7.06 -0.74 -4.06
CA HIS A 192 -7.99 -1.84 -4.24
C HIS A 192 -7.20 -3.10 -4.59
N ASP A 193 -7.18 -4.07 -3.70
CA ASP A 193 -6.50 -5.34 -3.90
C ASP A 193 -7.06 -6.46 -3.01
N ARG A 194 -6.30 -7.56 -2.92
CA ARG A 194 -6.62 -8.79 -2.17
C ARG A 194 -5.35 -9.44 -1.65
N ALA A 195 -5.48 -10.17 -0.55
CA ALA A 195 -4.44 -11.07 -0.05
C ALA A 195 -4.02 -12.16 -1.05
N CYS A 196 -4.78 -12.43 -2.12
CA CYS A 196 -4.30 -13.32 -3.19
C CYS A 196 -3.30 -12.64 -4.15
N LEU A 197 -3.07 -11.33 -4.02
CA LEU A 197 -2.11 -10.57 -4.82
C LEU A 197 -0.78 -10.33 -4.11
N HIS A 198 -0.75 -10.39 -2.78
CA HIS A 198 0.43 -10.22 -1.94
C HIS A 198 0.19 -10.89 -0.57
N GLU A 199 1.27 -11.29 0.09
CA GLU A 199 1.22 -11.65 1.51
C GLU A 199 1.40 -10.36 2.32
N GLY A 200 0.52 -10.08 3.28
CA GLY A 200 0.64 -8.91 4.17
C GLY A 200 -0.06 -7.64 3.67
N PHE A 201 0.70 -6.55 3.52
CA PHE A 201 0.18 -5.20 3.25
C PHE A 201 -0.01 -4.90 1.75
N THR A 202 -1.08 -4.20 1.44
CA THR A 202 -1.59 -3.83 0.11
C THR A 202 -0.70 -2.93 -0.73
N ASP A 203 0.11 -2.13 -0.06
CA ASP A 203 1.07 -1.22 -0.66
C ASP A 203 2.51 -1.76 -0.65
N VAL A 204 2.71 -3.05 -0.30
CA VAL A 204 3.99 -3.74 -0.35
C VAL A 204 4.02 -4.67 -1.57
N ALA A 205 4.83 -4.34 -2.56
CA ALA A 205 5.00 -5.16 -3.75
C ALA A 205 5.64 -6.53 -3.40
N PRO A 206 5.19 -7.68 -3.92
CA PRO A 206 5.73 -9.00 -3.56
C PRO A 206 7.25 -9.17 -3.73
N ASP A 207 7.85 -8.48 -4.69
CA ASP A 207 9.28 -8.62 -5.03
C ASP A 207 10.10 -7.34 -4.78
N ALA A 208 9.58 -6.38 -3.99
CA ALA A 208 10.38 -5.21 -3.64
C ALA A 208 11.53 -5.56 -2.69
N TRP A 209 12.62 -4.79 -2.78
CA TRP A 209 13.84 -4.99 -1.99
C TRP A 209 13.62 -4.97 -0.47
N TYR A 210 12.50 -4.39 -0.01
CA TYR A 210 12.11 -4.30 1.40
C TYR A 210 11.05 -5.33 1.82
N THR A 211 10.44 -6.08 0.90
CA THR A 211 9.26 -6.91 1.19
C THR A 211 9.53 -7.93 2.27
N GLY A 212 10.60 -8.72 2.14
CA GLY A 212 10.97 -9.70 3.16
C GLY A 212 11.16 -9.08 4.55
N ALA A 213 11.74 -7.87 4.62
CA ALA A 213 11.94 -7.19 5.90
C ALA A 213 10.62 -6.66 6.49
N VAL A 214 9.72 -6.14 5.67
CA VAL A 214 8.40 -5.65 6.12
C VAL A 214 7.53 -6.81 6.60
N LEU A 215 7.50 -7.92 5.87
CA LEU A 215 6.74 -9.11 6.27
C LEU A 215 7.30 -9.73 7.55
N TRP A 216 8.62 -9.85 7.66
CA TRP A 216 9.28 -10.27 8.91
C TRP A 216 8.90 -9.37 10.10
N MET A 217 8.86 -8.05 9.91
CA MET A 217 8.41 -7.13 10.96
C MET A 217 6.94 -7.35 11.34
N ALA A 218 6.08 -7.64 10.37
CA ALA A 218 4.66 -7.88 10.60
C ALA A 218 4.44 -9.19 11.36
N GLU A 219 5.08 -10.27 10.91
CA GLU A 219 5.03 -11.60 11.53
C GLU A 219 5.50 -11.58 12.99
N ARG A 220 6.55 -10.79 13.29
CA ARG A 220 7.07 -10.62 14.67
C ARG A 220 6.30 -9.59 15.49
N GLY A 221 5.26 -8.96 14.94
CA GLY A 221 4.46 -7.94 15.64
C GLY A 221 5.24 -6.66 15.96
N ILE A 222 6.29 -6.38 15.19
CA ILE A 222 7.13 -5.17 15.27
C ILE A 222 6.41 -3.99 14.58
N THR A 223 5.79 -4.25 13.42
CA THR A 223 4.92 -3.28 12.74
C THR A 223 3.47 -3.76 12.74
N THR A 224 2.56 -2.79 12.67
CA THR A 224 1.12 -3.00 12.50
C THR A 224 0.58 -2.23 11.29
N GLY A 225 1.48 -1.72 10.44
CA GLY A 225 1.10 -0.77 9.39
C GLY A 225 0.66 0.59 9.91
N PHE A 226 0.14 1.43 9.02
CA PHE A 226 -0.74 2.55 9.36
C PHE A 226 -2.15 2.06 9.70
N ASP A 227 -2.59 1.00 9.03
CA ASP A 227 -3.79 0.21 9.31
C ASP A 227 -3.53 -1.26 8.92
N ASP A 228 -4.59 -2.07 8.95
CA ASP A 228 -4.52 -3.51 8.64
C ASP A 228 -4.08 -3.80 7.19
N ASP A 229 -4.25 -2.84 6.28
CA ASP A 229 -4.01 -2.99 4.85
C ASP A 229 -2.74 -2.23 4.39
N LEU A 230 -2.36 -1.11 5.01
CA LEU A 230 -1.30 -0.22 4.52
C LEU A 230 -0.07 -0.19 5.43
N PHE A 231 1.12 -0.41 4.87
CA PHE A 231 2.40 -0.23 5.57
C PHE A 231 2.97 1.18 5.43
N GLY A 232 2.85 1.80 4.25
CA GLY A 232 3.47 3.05 3.85
C GLY A 232 4.98 2.94 3.63
N PRO A 233 5.48 2.09 2.70
CA PRO A 233 6.91 1.82 2.57
C PRO A 233 7.76 3.04 2.20
N THR A 234 7.21 3.96 1.40
CA THR A 234 7.90 5.17 0.92
C THR A 234 7.71 6.38 1.84
N GLU A 235 6.86 6.28 2.85
CA GLU A 235 6.59 7.37 3.77
C GLU A 235 7.79 7.59 4.72
N PRO A 236 8.16 8.85 5.00
CA PRO A 236 9.16 9.18 6.01
C PRO A 236 8.85 8.55 7.37
N ALA A 237 9.83 7.87 7.95
CA ALA A 237 9.71 7.35 9.30
C ALA A 237 9.98 8.46 10.33
N THR A 238 9.06 8.68 11.26
CA THR A 238 9.29 9.62 12.37
C THR A 238 10.21 9.02 13.43
N ARG A 239 10.85 9.85 14.25
CA ARG A 239 11.64 9.40 15.40
C ARG A 239 10.83 8.54 16.38
N ALA A 240 9.58 8.91 16.60
CA ALA A 240 8.65 8.12 17.40
C ALA A 240 8.40 6.73 16.80
N GLN A 241 8.18 6.63 15.48
CA GLN A 241 8.01 5.34 14.79
C GLN A 241 9.28 4.48 14.85
N LEU A 242 10.45 5.07 14.59
CA LEU A 242 11.73 4.37 14.69
C LEU A 242 11.90 3.74 16.07
N VAL A 243 11.77 4.52 17.14
CA VAL A 243 11.92 4.00 18.51
C VAL A 243 10.82 2.99 18.88
N THR A 244 9.60 3.17 18.38
CA THR A 244 8.52 2.20 18.59
C THR A 244 8.84 0.85 17.95
N PHE A 245 9.43 0.83 16.75
CA PHE A 245 9.88 -0.42 16.13
C PHE A 245 10.99 -1.09 16.94
N LEU A 246 11.99 -0.33 17.40
CA LEU A 246 13.06 -0.87 18.25
C LEU A 246 12.49 -1.45 19.57
N TRP A 247 11.59 -0.73 20.23
CA TRP A 247 10.95 -1.18 21.47
C TRP A 247 10.13 -2.45 21.28
N ARG A 248 9.37 -2.56 20.17
CA ARG A 248 8.62 -3.79 19.87
C ARG A 248 9.53 -4.95 19.51
N TYR A 249 10.59 -4.71 18.75
CA TYR A 249 11.62 -5.71 18.47
C TYR A 249 12.30 -6.20 19.75
N ALA A 250 12.50 -5.32 20.74
CA ALA A 250 13.02 -5.66 22.07
C ALA A 250 12.06 -6.48 22.95
N GLY A 251 10.85 -6.80 22.47
CA GLY A 251 9.83 -7.51 23.26
C GLY A 251 8.97 -6.60 24.16
N ARG A 252 8.91 -5.30 23.86
CA ARG A 252 8.10 -4.29 24.58
C ARG A 252 8.42 -4.20 26.08
N PRO A 253 9.71 -4.12 26.47
CA PRO A 253 10.11 -4.02 27.87
C PRO A 253 9.49 -2.79 28.54
N GLU A 254 9.06 -2.94 29.79
CA GLU A 254 8.43 -1.84 30.50
C GLU A 254 9.47 -0.86 31.06
N PRO A 255 9.41 0.43 30.71
CA PRO A 255 10.31 1.42 31.30
C PRO A 255 9.97 1.64 32.77
N ALA A 256 11.00 1.87 33.59
CA ALA A 256 10.84 2.13 35.01
C ALA A 256 10.21 3.50 35.29
N GLU A 257 10.52 4.49 34.44
CA GLU A 257 10.07 5.87 34.58
C GLU A 257 9.47 6.39 33.26
N PRO A 258 8.63 7.44 33.31
CA PRO A 258 8.18 8.13 32.11
C PRO A 258 9.33 8.71 31.27
N ALA A 259 9.04 9.03 30.01
CA ALA A 259 10.03 9.65 29.13
C ALA A 259 10.49 11.00 29.70
N PRO A 260 11.80 11.29 29.76
CA PRO A 260 12.33 12.50 30.38
C PRO A 260 12.28 13.73 29.44
N PHE A 261 11.36 13.75 28.46
CA PHE A 261 11.30 14.78 27.43
C PHE A 261 9.98 15.54 27.47
N ASP A 262 10.05 16.87 27.42
CA ASP A 262 8.89 17.76 27.62
C ASP A 262 7.86 17.68 26.49
N ASP A 263 8.29 17.27 25.29
CA ASP A 263 7.44 17.13 24.10
C ASP A 263 6.90 15.72 23.89
N VAL A 264 7.03 14.83 24.88
CA VAL A 264 6.50 13.47 24.85
C VAL A 264 5.30 13.38 25.78
N ASP A 265 4.11 13.49 25.19
CA ASP A 265 2.85 13.30 25.91
C ASP A 265 2.71 11.82 26.36
N PRO A 266 2.58 11.53 27.67
CA PRO A 266 2.45 10.18 28.22
C PRO A 266 1.26 9.37 27.66
N GLY A 267 0.23 10.03 27.13
CA GLY A 267 -0.93 9.38 26.53
C GLY A 267 -0.72 8.88 25.10
N ARG A 268 0.41 9.20 24.47
CA ARG A 268 0.68 8.85 23.06
C ARG A 268 1.24 7.44 22.94
N TYR A 269 0.95 6.80 21.81
CA TYR A 269 1.34 5.42 21.52
C TYR A 269 2.85 5.15 21.67
N HIS A 270 3.69 6.17 21.48
CA HIS A 270 5.14 6.06 21.51
C HIS A 270 5.75 6.39 22.87
N ALA A 271 4.97 6.85 23.86
CA ALA A 271 5.52 7.34 25.13
C ALA A 271 6.36 6.29 25.86
N ARG A 272 5.86 5.05 25.99
CA ARG A 272 6.60 3.93 26.61
C ARG A 272 7.85 3.55 25.83
N ALA A 273 7.77 3.56 24.50
CA ALA A 273 8.92 3.25 23.66
C ALA A 273 10.02 4.31 23.80
N VAL A 274 9.66 5.59 23.84
CA VAL A 274 10.61 6.70 24.03
C VAL A 274 11.22 6.65 25.42
N ALA A 275 10.43 6.39 26.46
CA ALA A 275 10.92 6.21 27.82
C ALA A 275 11.95 5.07 27.91
N TRP A 276 11.61 3.89 27.35
CA TRP A 276 12.52 2.75 27.31
C TRP A 276 13.81 3.06 26.53
N ALA A 277 13.71 3.76 25.39
CA ALA A 277 14.88 4.11 24.61
C ALA A 277 15.79 5.13 25.32
N ALA A 278 15.22 6.03 26.13
CA ALA A 278 16.00 6.93 26.98
C ALA A 278 16.69 6.16 28.12
N GLU A 279 15.94 5.32 28.83
CA GLU A 279 16.45 4.47 29.93
C GLU A 279 17.56 3.52 29.46
N SER A 280 17.38 2.93 28.28
CA SER A 280 18.34 2.01 27.66
C SER A 280 19.51 2.71 26.97
N GLY A 281 19.57 4.04 27.01
CA GLY A 281 20.65 4.83 26.40
C GLY A 281 20.67 4.84 24.87
N LEU A 282 19.59 4.43 24.20
CA LEU A 282 19.47 4.45 22.74
C LEU A 282 19.35 5.89 22.22
N THR A 283 18.77 6.80 23.01
CA THR A 283 18.56 8.21 22.64
C THR A 283 18.81 9.15 23.81
N THR A 284 19.33 10.34 23.51
CA THR A 284 19.48 11.46 24.46
C THR A 284 18.57 12.64 24.10
N GLY A 285 17.64 12.44 23.17
CA GLY A 285 16.82 13.52 22.62
C GLY A 285 17.52 14.28 21.49
N VAL A 286 17.05 15.50 21.22
CA VAL A 286 17.60 16.42 20.21
C VAL A 286 18.18 17.70 20.82
N GLY A 287 18.25 17.79 22.15
CA GLY A 287 18.64 18.98 22.90
C GLY A 287 17.48 19.59 23.69
N ASP A 288 17.78 20.48 24.63
CA ASP A 288 16.82 21.28 25.39
C ASP A 288 15.66 20.51 26.07
N GLY A 289 15.89 19.25 26.46
CA GLY A 289 14.85 18.40 27.05
C GLY A 289 13.81 17.88 26.06
N LEU A 290 14.10 17.92 24.75
CA LEU A 290 13.18 17.51 23.69
C LEU A 290 13.58 16.19 23.01
N PHE A 291 12.59 15.43 22.57
CA PHE A 291 12.77 14.23 21.74
C PHE A 291 12.48 14.46 20.25
N ALA A 292 11.58 15.39 19.92
CA ALA A 292 11.01 15.66 18.61
C ALA A 292 10.32 14.43 17.97
N PRO A 293 9.23 13.89 18.57
CA PRO A 293 8.61 12.63 18.16
C PRO A 293 8.10 12.61 16.71
N ASP A 294 7.53 13.74 16.25
CA ASP A 294 6.92 13.85 14.92
C ASP A 294 7.93 14.24 13.82
N ARG A 295 9.19 14.53 14.17
CA ARG A 295 10.24 14.81 13.19
C ARG A 295 10.65 13.52 12.47
N SER A 296 10.81 13.58 11.15
CA SER A 296 11.40 12.50 10.37
C SER A 296 12.82 12.18 10.83
N ALA A 297 13.12 10.89 11.00
CA ALA A 297 14.43 10.42 11.40
C ALA A 297 15.42 10.46 10.23
N GLY A 298 16.67 10.78 10.52
CA GLY A 298 17.78 10.69 9.57
C GLY A 298 18.46 9.32 9.61
N ARG A 299 19.14 8.95 8.51
CA ARG A 299 19.91 7.69 8.42
C ARG A 299 20.92 7.51 9.55
N ALA A 300 21.65 8.58 9.91
CA ALA A 300 22.62 8.54 11.01
C ALA A 300 21.98 8.19 12.36
N GLU A 301 20.73 8.59 12.59
CA GLU A 301 20.01 8.34 13.85
C GLU A 301 19.68 6.86 14.00
N VAL A 302 19.28 6.20 12.91
CA VAL A 302 19.00 4.75 12.89
C VAL A 302 20.24 3.96 13.31
N VAL A 303 21.37 4.16 12.62
CA VAL A 303 22.60 3.39 12.91
C VAL A 303 23.21 3.74 14.26
N ALA A 304 23.15 5.00 14.70
CA ALA A 304 23.64 5.36 16.02
C ALA A 304 22.81 4.76 17.15
N MET A 305 21.47 4.67 17.00
CA MET A 305 20.63 3.97 17.98
C MET A 305 20.98 2.47 18.04
N LEU A 306 21.11 1.81 16.89
CA LEU A 306 21.49 0.38 16.83
C LEU A 306 22.89 0.13 17.39
N HIS A 307 23.87 0.99 17.07
CA HIS A 307 25.24 0.91 17.57
C HIS A 307 25.29 1.07 19.09
N ARG A 308 24.57 2.05 19.64
CA ARG A 308 24.42 2.21 21.10
C ARG A 308 23.77 0.99 21.74
N TRP A 309 22.76 0.42 21.08
CA TRP A 309 22.04 -0.73 21.60
C TRP A 309 22.93 -1.97 21.79
N VAL A 310 23.90 -2.19 20.91
CA VAL A 310 24.88 -3.29 21.05
C VAL A 310 26.11 -2.92 21.90
N GLY A 311 26.05 -1.81 22.65
CA GLY A 311 27.13 -1.41 23.56
C GLY A 311 28.24 -0.57 22.91
N SER A 312 27.98 0.04 21.74
CA SER A 312 28.92 0.91 21.01
C SER A 312 30.29 0.26 20.76
N PRO A 313 30.35 -0.92 20.12
CA PRO A 313 31.61 -1.58 19.82
C PRO A 313 32.55 -0.65 19.03
N PRO A 314 33.87 -0.72 19.30
CA PRO A 314 34.83 0.07 18.54
C PRO A 314 34.81 -0.38 17.07
N ALA A 315 34.90 0.59 16.16
CA ALA A 315 34.96 0.36 14.72
C ALA A 315 35.80 1.47 14.07
N PRO A 316 36.29 1.27 12.83
CA PRO A 316 36.88 2.34 12.04
C PRO A 316 35.90 3.52 11.90
N PRO A 317 36.39 4.76 11.75
CA PRO A 317 35.50 5.90 11.53
C PRO A 317 34.77 5.74 10.19
N GLY A 318 33.48 6.09 10.18
CA GLY A 318 32.65 6.13 8.98
C GLY A 318 33.18 7.10 7.94
N SER A 319 33.86 8.17 8.37
CA SER A 319 34.55 9.13 7.50
C SER A 319 35.68 8.50 6.67
N ALA A 320 36.18 7.32 7.04
CA ALA A 320 37.14 6.58 6.20
C ALA A 320 36.44 5.83 5.05
N VAL A 321 35.16 5.50 5.22
CA VAL A 321 34.36 4.71 4.27
C VAL A 321 33.54 5.61 3.35
N PHE A 322 32.92 6.66 3.89
CA PHE A 322 32.04 7.58 3.19
C PHE A 322 32.56 9.01 3.27
N ASP A 323 32.58 9.71 2.14
CA ASP A 323 33.16 11.06 2.01
C ASP A 323 32.29 12.15 2.63
N ASP A 324 30.98 11.88 2.81
CA ASP A 324 30.00 12.81 3.38
C ASP A 324 29.76 12.58 4.89
N VAL A 325 30.56 11.73 5.53
CA VAL A 325 30.60 11.58 6.98
C VAL A 325 31.69 12.47 7.53
N GLU A 326 31.29 13.49 8.31
CA GLU A 326 32.23 14.41 8.94
C GLU A 326 32.99 13.71 10.07
N VAL A 327 34.32 13.87 10.05
CA VAL A 327 35.25 13.30 11.04
C VAL A 327 34.86 13.80 12.44
N GLY A 328 34.69 12.87 13.38
CA GLY A 328 34.37 13.19 14.78
C GLY A 328 32.92 13.62 15.02
N SER A 329 32.05 13.54 14.00
CA SER A 329 30.61 13.67 14.21
C SER A 329 30.10 12.58 15.17
N TRP A 330 29.01 12.86 15.89
CA TRP A 330 28.45 11.95 16.90
C TRP A 330 28.02 10.58 16.35
N TYR A 331 27.91 10.45 15.03
CA TYR A 331 27.59 9.22 14.31
C TYR A 331 28.78 8.61 13.56
N ASP A 332 29.96 9.23 13.56
CA ASP A 332 31.11 8.81 12.73
C ASP A 332 31.46 7.33 12.95
N THR A 333 31.75 6.94 14.21
CA THR A 333 32.05 5.55 14.57
C THR A 333 30.87 4.62 14.34
N ALA A 334 29.63 5.06 14.60
CA ALA A 334 28.44 4.24 14.41
C ALA A 334 28.21 3.92 12.92
N VAL A 335 28.48 4.86 12.03
CA VAL A 335 28.40 4.66 10.58
C VAL A 335 29.48 3.70 10.11
N GLY A 336 30.71 3.84 10.60
CA GLY A 336 31.79 2.92 10.27
C GLY A 336 31.50 1.49 10.73
N TRP A 337 31.03 1.32 11.97
CA TRP A 337 30.56 0.04 12.47
C TRP A 337 29.46 -0.55 11.60
N ALA A 338 28.42 0.23 11.28
CA ALA A 338 27.29 -0.23 10.49
C ALA A 338 27.70 -0.67 9.07
N ALA A 339 28.72 -0.04 8.49
CA ALA A 339 29.30 -0.48 7.22
C ALA A 339 30.09 -1.79 7.38
N GLU A 340 30.89 -1.90 8.43
CA GLU A 340 31.70 -3.10 8.73
C GLU A 340 30.83 -4.35 8.95
N VAL A 341 29.72 -4.21 9.70
CA VAL A 341 28.78 -5.32 9.97
C VAL A 341 27.71 -5.51 8.88
N GLY A 342 27.77 -4.76 7.78
CA GLY A 342 26.89 -4.94 6.62
C GLY A 342 25.45 -4.42 6.78
N LEU A 343 25.18 -3.55 7.75
CA LEU A 343 23.87 -2.90 7.89
C LEU A 343 23.61 -1.89 6.76
N THR A 344 24.66 -1.23 6.27
CA THR A 344 24.57 -0.22 5.21
C THR A 344 25.72 -0.36 4.20
N THR A 345 25.41 -0.10 2.93
CA THR A 345 26.39 0.07 1.84
C THR A 345 26.49 1.53 1.37
N GLY A 346 25.76 2.44 2.02
CA GLY A 346 25.55 3.81 1.56
C GLY A 346 24.38 3.93 0.56
N VAL A 347 24.02 5.17 0.22
CA VAL A 347 23.01 5.50 -0.79
C VAL A 347 23.60 5.65 -2.19
N ALA A 348 24.91 5.86 -2.28
CA ALA A 348 25.70 5.85 -3.50
C ALA A 348 27.15 5.47 -3.15
N PRO A 349 28.03 5.19 -4.13
CA PRO A 349 29.43 4.89 -3.86
C PRO A 349 30.07 6.00 -3.03
N ARG A 350 30.61 5.62 -1.86
CA ARG A 350 31.22 6.52 -0.86
C ARG A 350 30.30 7.63 -0.32
N VAL A 351 28.97 7.49 -0.45
CA VAL A 351 28.00 8.43 0.13
C VAL A 351 27.06 7.70 1.08
N PHE A 352 27.06 8.10 2.36
CA PHE A 352 26.18 7.53 3.38
C PHE A 352 24.82 8.24 3.45
N GLY A 353 24.81 9.57 3.31
CA GLY A 353 23.66 10.45 3.46
C GLY A 353 23.19 10.59 4.91
N PRO A 354 24.02 11.09 5.85
CA PRO A 354 23.72 11.05 7.28
C PRO A 354 22.41 11.77 7.68
N THR A 355 22.09 12.87 7.00
CA THR A 355 20.89 13.67 7.24
C THR A 355 19.72 13.34 6.31
N LEU A 356 19.91 12.42 5.36
CA LEU A 356 18.81 11.98 4.51
C LEU A 356 17.75 11.31 5.38
N VAL A 357 16.50 11.70 5.15
CA VAL A 357 15.34 11.13 5.81
C VAL A 357 15.20 9.68 5.42
N VAL A 358 15.05 8.80 6.41
CA VAL A 358 14.73 7.39 6.17
C VAL A 358 13.24 7.20 5.94
N THR A 359 12.92 6.34 4.99
CA THR A 359 11.58 5.81 4.79
C THR A 359 11.30 4.66 5.77
N ARG A 360 10.04 4.34 5.98
CA ARG A 360 9.63 3.19 6.81
C ARG A 360 10.19 1.86 6.29
N ALA A 361 10.27 1.68 4.97
CA ALA A 361 10.89 0.51 4.35
C ALA A 361 12.40 0.41 4.65
N GLU A 362 13.12 1.53 4.62
CA GLU A 362 14.55 1.54 4.97
C GLU A 362 14.77 1.16 6.44
N VAL A 363 13.94 1.67 7.36
CA VAL A 363 14.01 1.28 8.78
C VAL A 363 13.76 -0.22 8.94
N ALA A 364 12.79 -0.77 8.22
CA ALA A 364 12.52 -2.21 8.22
C ALA A 364 13.74 -3.03 7.78
N VAL A 365 14.39 -2.61 6.71
CA VAL A 365 15.58 -3.29 6.18
C VAL A 365 16.78 -3.15 7.12
N PHE A 366 16.99 -2.00 7.75
CA PHE A 366 18.01 -1.86 8.79
C PHE A 366 17.80 -2.86 9.93
N LEU A 367 16.56 -2.96 10.43
CA LEU A 367 16.24 -3.82 11.56
C LEU A 367 16.32 -5.30 11.21
N HIS A 368 15.86 -5.68 10.01
CA HIS A 368 15.96 -7.06 9.52
C HIS A 368 17.42 -7.48 9.28
N ARG A 369 18.28 -6.59 8.75
CA ARG A 369 19.72 -6.84 8.65
C ARG A 369 20.38 -6.97 10.02
N PHE A 370 19.93 -6.18 10.99
CA PHE A 370 20.42 -6.25 12.36
C PHE A 370 20.09 -7.60 13.01
N ASP A 371 18.85 -8.07 12.89
CA ASP A 371 18.41 -9.40 13.35
C ASP A 371 19.18 -10.53 12.65
N THR A 372 19.24 -10.51 11.32
CA THR A 372 19.89 -11.57 10.52
C THR A 372 21.41 -11.63 10.69
N ALA A 373 22.06 -10.52 11.03
CA ALA A 373 23.47 -10.49 11.43
C ALA A 373 23.71 -11.05 12.84
N GLY A 374 22.66 -11.45 13.57
CA GLY A 374 22.76 -11.95 14.94
C GLY A 374 23.20 -10.88 15.94
N LEU A 375 23.05 -9.60 15.58
CA LEU A 375 23.41 -8.48 16.44
C LEU A 375 22.37 -8.40 17.54
N SER A 376 22.79 -8.71 18.77
CA SER A 376 21.91 -8.70 19.94
C SER A 376 22.52 -7.81 21.01
N PRO A 377 21.70 -7.03 21.74
CA PRO A 377 22.13 -6.39 22.97
C PRO A 377 22.61 -7.46 23.95
N ALA A 378 23.63 -7.16 24.75
CA ALA A 378 24.03 -8.04 25.83
C ALA A 378 22.85 -8.23 26.82
N GLY A 379 22.16 -9.37 26.74
CA GLY A 379 21.06 -9.73 27.66
C GLY A 379 19.63 -9.70 27.12
N ALA A 380 19.39 -9.41 25.84
CA ALA A 380 18.06 -9.58 25.24
C ALA A 380 17.93 -11.00 24.64
N ALA A 381 16.92 -11.76 25.05
CA ALA A 381 16.62 -13.08 24.50
C ALA A 381 16.07 -12.95 23.06
N PRO A 382 16.35 -13.94 22.17
CA PRO A 382 15.95 -13.92 20.76
C PRO A 382 14.44 -13.93 20.50
#